data_AF-A0A2T2WKX7-F1
#
_entry.id   AF-A0A2T2WKX7-F1
#
_cell.length_a   1.000
_cell.length_b   1.000
_cell.length_c   1.000
_cell.angle_alpha   90.00
_cell.angle_beta   90.00
_cell.angle_gamma   90.00
#
_symmetry.space_group_name_H-M   'P 1'
#
loop_
_entity.id
_entity.type
_entity.pdbx_description
1 polymer ?
#
loop_
_entity_poly.entity_id
_entity_poly.type
_entity_poly.pdbx_seq_one_letter_code
_entity_poly.pdbx_strand_id
1 'polypeptide(L)'
;MAPRLLDWKPMRVGSTVPVGFPAYCRIFHPAYGKDHHRVRWQDIARWAGTPLAPMARYEYLALPQRAPKEPFPAEGGDPLVGEMDPGDFEALAGLLRQSEGDADTWFAVWDGFGWMPESKTLTGEMKRGPVDNVVPNAVWHAPRVRLPARDYFLLQGTVDGAVSFSKVSWGTPNLWWNRGPGWCLATEIDFCWTYLGGSLELIDRVCQSSDLEAYPVTAQDEYEEMPQWLEDYLESLVDEFLAHKHCVVSTSRGNAKVSLSWSLAGPTMQWRTDTMASGGMVIPGVSSQFRRAIYGVLSDVIGQIAGYAG
;
A
#
# COMPACT_ATOMS: atom_id res chain seq x y z
N MET A 1 2.18 17.56 -25.12
CA MET A 1 1.74 17.66 -23.71
C MET A 1 2.84 17.08 -22.86
N ALA A 2 3.31 17.79 -21.83
CA ALA A 2 4.27 17.24 -20.88
C ALA A 2 3.60 16.14 -20.04
N PRO A 3 4.35 15.12 -19.56
CA PRO A 3 3.80 14.16 -18.60
C PRO A 3 3.29 14.91 -17.37
N ARG A 4 2.09 14.54 -16.90
CA ARG A 4 1.50 15.09 -15.67
C ARG A 4 1.93 14.31 -14.43
N LEU A 5 2.67 13.21 -14.56
CA LEU A 5 3.29 12.54 -13.42
C LEU A 5 4.72 13.06 -13.26
N LEU A 6 5.11 13.31 -12.01
CA LEU A 6 6.50 13.58 -11.65
C LEU A 6 7.34 12.30 -11.76
N ASP A 7 8.66 12.44 -11.76
CA ASP A 7 9.57 11.30 -11.70
C ASP A 7 9.29 10.43 -10.47
N TRP A 8 9.52 9.12 -10.59
CA TRP A 8 9.33 8.18 -9.49
C TRP A 8 10.28 8.43 -8.31
N LYS A 9 11.46 9.02 -8.58
CA LYS A 9 12.45 9.36 -7.54
C LYS A 9 12.87 10.83 -7.64
N PRO A 10 12.84 11.59 -6.52
CA PRO A 10 12.27 11.22 -5.22
C PRO A 10 10.76 10.97 -5.31
N MET A 11 10.25 10.09 -4.46
CA MET A 11 8.84 9.70 -4.50
C MET A 11 7.97 10.77 -3.84
N ARG A 12 7.13 11.41 -4.65
CA ARG A 12 6.21 12.47 -4.26
C ARG A 12 4.77 12.05 -4.50
N VAL A 13 3.83 12.77 -3.91
CA VAL A 13 2.40 12.66 -4.24
C VAL A 13 2.18 12.72 -5.76
N GLY A 14 2.80 13.71 -6.42
CA GLY A 14 2.71 13.90 -7.87
C GLY A 14 3.38 12.82 -8.72
N SER A 15 4.14 11.89 -8.12
CA SER A 15 4.71 10.72 -8.81
C SER A 15 3.64 9.63 -9.04
N THR A 16 2.54 9.67 -8.29
CA THR A 16 1.47 8.66 -8.30
C THR A 16 0.16 9.20 -8.87
N VAL A 17 -0.25 10.39 -8.43
CA VAL A 17 -1.43 11.10 -8.95
C VAL A 17 -1.00 12.28 -9.83
N PRO A 18 -1.65 12.55 -10.98
CA PRO A 18 -1.23 13.61 -11.89
C PRO A 18 -1.19 15.00 -11.24
N VAL A 19 -0.16 15.79 -11.56
CA VAL A 19 -0.05 17.21 -11.19
C VAL A 19 -1.05 18.08 -11.97
N GLY A 20 -1.31 19.29 -11.46
CA GLY A 20 -2.14 20.30 -12.12
C GLY A 20 -3.60 20.36 -11.65
N PHE A 21 -3.96 19.64 -10.58
CA PHE A 21 -5.22 19.88 -9.87
C PHE A 21 -5.06 21.05 -8.88
N PRO A 22 -6.14 21.80 -8.59
CA PRO A 22 -6.12 22.87 -7.58
C PRO A 22 -5.71 22.41 -6.17
N ALA A 23 -6.08 21.19 -5.77
CA ALA A 23 -5.83 20.67 -4.44
C ALA A 23 -5.62 19.14 -4.44
N TYR A 24 -5.01 18.63 -3.38
CA TYR A 24 -4.76 17.21 -3.16
C TYR A 24 -5.05 16.79 -1.72
N CYS A 25 -5.49 15.55 -1.53
CA CYS A 25 -5.48 14.90 -0.22
C CYS A 25 -4.92 13.48 -0.31
N ARG A 26 -4.47 12.98 0.84
CA ARG A 26 -4.10 11.59 1.08
C ARG A 26 -5.13 10.97 2.03
N ILE A 27 -5.70 9.85 1.62
CA ILE A 27 -6.70 9.08 2.35
C ILE A 27 -6.01 7.84 2.89
N PHE A 28 -5.92 7.73 4.21
CA PHE A 28 -5.33 6.58 4.89
C PHE A 28 -6.33 5.42 4.92
N HIS A 29 -5.90 4.24 4.48
CA HIS A 29 -6.74 3.06 4.58
C HIS A 29 -6.78 2.59 6.04
N PRO A 30 -7.94 2.15 6.54
CA PRO A 30 -8.07 1.69 7.92
C PRO A 30 -7.25 0.43 8.13
N ALA A 31 -6.71 0.28 9.34
CA ALA A 31 -6.30 -1.02 9.84
C ALA A 31 -7.52 -1.72 10.49
N TYR A 32 -7.32 -2.88 11.09
CA TYR A 32 -8.41 -3.67 11.67
C TYR A 32 -8.08 -4.15 13.09
N GLY A 33 -9.03 -3.94 14.00
CA GLY A 33 -8.99 -4.52 15.34
C GLY A 33 -9.37 -6.00 15.33
N LYS A 34 -9.17 -6.69 16.46
CA LYS A 34 -9.36 -8.15 16.59
C LYS A 34 -10.76 -8.68 16.20
N ASP A 35 -11.79 -7.87 16.37
CA ASP A 35 -13.18 -8.15 15.98
C ASP A 35 -13.52 -7.59 14.57
N HIS A 36 -12.50 -7.25 13.79
CA HIS A 36 -12.57 -6.65 12.46
C HIS A 36 -13.19 -5.25 12.42
N HIS A 37 -13.29 -4.52 13.53
CA HIS A 37 -13.62 -3.10 13.47
C HIS A 37 -12.51 -2.31 12.78
N ARG A 38 -12.89 -1.27 12.01
CA ARG A 38 -11.96 -0.37 11.33
C ARG A 38 -11.23 0.48 12.36
N VAL A 39 -9.89 0.52 12.30
CA VAL A 39 -9.00 1.29 13.17
C VAL A 39 -8.36 2.40 12.34
N ARG A 40 -8.48 3.64 12.81
CA ARG A 40 -7.86 4.81 12.17
C ARG A 40 -6.38 4.89 12.51
N TRP A 41 -5.56 5.41 11.60
CA TRP A 41 -4.15 5.68 11.85
C TRP A 41 -3.98 6.66 13.00
N GLN A 42 -4.91 7.59 13.20
CA GLN A 42 -4.90 8.50 14.34
C GLN A 42 -4.99 7.77 15.69
N ASP A 43 -5.67 6.63 15.76
CA ASP A 43 -5.74 5.81 16.98
C ASP A 43 -4.40 5.09 17.22
N ILE A 44 -3.75 4.61 16.15
CA ILE A 44 -2.43 4.00 16.20
C ILE A 44 -1.35 5.02 16.57
N ALA A 45 -1.43 6.23 16.03
CA ALA A 45 -0.56 7.35 16.39
C ALA A 45 -0.68 7.68 17.89
N ARG A 46 -1.91 7.72 18.41
CA ARG A 46 -2.17 7.93 19.85
C ARG A 46 -1.60 6.78 20.69
N TRP A 47 -1.76 5.53 20.26
CA TRP A 47 -1.17 4.37 20.91
C TRP A 47 0.37 4.45 20.92
N ALA A 48 0.98 4.77 19.78
CA ALA A 48 2.43 4.90 19.63
C ALA A 48 3.03 6.11 20.37
N GLY A 49 2.19 7.05 20.82
CA GLY A 49 2.63 8.29 21.46
C GLY A 49 3.28 9.29 20.48
N THR A 50 2.96 9.19 19.20
CA THR A 50 3.55 10.01 18.12
C THR A 50 2.47 10.85 17.44
N PRO A 51 2.71 12.14 17.13
CA PRO A 51 1.79 12.92 16.31
C PRO A 51 1.60 12.31 14.92
N LEU A 52 0.36 12.27 14.43
CA LEU A 52 0.08 11.81 13.07
C LEU A 52 0.38 12.94 12.07
N ALA A 53 1.29 12.68 11.13
CA ALA A 53 1.59 13.58 10.02
C ALA A 53 0.82 13.18 8.75
N PRO A 54 0.44 14.11 7.84
CA PRO A 54 -0.19 13.78 6.56
C PRO A 54 0.66 12.85 5.68
N MET A 55 1.98 12.96 5.78
CA MET A 55 2.93 12.11 5.05
C MET A 55 3.40 10.90 5.85
N ALA A 56 2.78 10.61 7.01
CA ALA A 56 3.15 9.48 7.86
C ALA A 56 3.19 8.16 7.08
N ARG A 57 4.08 7.27 7.44
CA ARG A 57 4.06 5.88 6.97
C ARG A 57 3.53 4.98 8.06
N TYR A 58 2.55 4.16 7.68
CA TYR A 58 1.91 3.25 8.62
C TYR A 58 2.94 2.31 9.23
N GLU A 59 3.95 1.90 8.45
CA GLU A 59 5.03 1.04 8.92
C GLU A 59 5.85 1.59 10.09
N TYR A 60 6.05 2.90 10.11
CA TYR A 60 6.79 3.57 11.18
C TYR A 60 5.87 3.95 12.33
N LEU A 61 4.61 4.22 12.04
CA LEU A 61 3.60 4.54 13.03
C LEU A 61 3.23 3.33 13.89
N ALA A 62 3.07 2.16 13.27
CA ALA A 62 2.73 0.92 13.98
C ALA A 62 3.94 0.26 14.65
N LEU A 63 5.16 0.72 14.38
CA LEU A 63 6.40 0.18 14.94
C LEU A 63 7.11 1.23 15.82
N PRO A 64 6.54 1.65 16.96
CA PRO A 64 7.21 2.59 17.85
C PRO A 64 8.50 1.98 18.39
N GLN A 65 9.53 2.79 18.62
CA GLN A 65 10.82 2.34 19.16
C GLN A 65 10.68 1.59 20.49
N ARG A 66 9.68 1.95 21.30
CA ARG A 66 9.34 1.27 22.56
C ARG A 66 7.87 0.88 22.53
N ALA A 67 7.58 -0.39 22.84
CA ALA A 67 6.22 -0.88 22.95
C ALA A 67 5.47 -0.13 24.08
N PRO A 68 4.32 0.48 23.77
CA PRO A 68 3.36 0.92 24.78
C PRO A 68 2.91 -0.24 25.67
N LYS A 69 2.35 0.09 26.84
CA LYS A 69 1.82 -0.94 27.77
C LYS A 69 0.50 -1.51 27.27
N GLU A 70 -0.28 -0.66 26.63
CA GLU A 70 -1.55 -0.97 26.03
C GLU A 70 -1.36 -1.88 24.81
N PRO A 71 -2.26 -2.86 24.59
CA PRO A 71 -2.22 -3.70 23.41
C PRO A 71 -2.27 -2.88 22.11
N PHE A 72 -1.68 -3.43 21.04
CA PHE A 72 -1.71 -2.78 19.73
C PHE A 72 -3.15 -2.70 19.21
N PRO A 73 -3.65 -1.52 18.80
CA PRO A 73 -5.06 -1.39 18.44
C PRO A 73 -5.45 -2.15 17.16
N ALA A 74 -4.53 -2.35 16.21
CA ALA A 74 -4.79 -3.04 14.94
C ALA A 74 -4.34 -4.51 14.94
N GLU A 75 -4.68 -5.25 16.00
CA GLU A 75 -4.38 -6.69 16.13
C GLU A 75 -5.09 -7.59 15.10
N GLY A 76 -6.16 -7.13 14.47
CA GLY A 76 -6.93 -7.90 13.49
C GLY A 76 -6.44 -7.81 12.05
N GLY A 77 -5.51 -6.90 11.76
CA GLY A 77 -4.89 -6.77 10.46
C GLY A 77 -4.43 -5.35 10.17
N ASP A 78 -3.39 -5.24 9.37
CA ASP A 78 -2.93 -3.97 8.85
C ASP A 78 -3.83 -3.50 7.69
N PRO A 79 -3.72 -2.22 7.27
CA PRO A 79 -4.48 -1.70 6.15
C PRO A 79 -4.20 -2.46 4.86
N LEU A 80 -5.22 -2.52 4.01
CA LEU A 80 -5.09 -3.11 2.69
C LEU A 80 -4.08 -2.33 1.85
N VAL A 81 -3.17 -3.06 1.21
CA VAL A 81 -2.11 -2.56 0.33
C VAL A 81 -2.53 -2.75 -1.12
N GLY A 82 -2.43 -1.71 -1.93
CA GLY A 82 -2.74 -1.75 -3.35
C GLY A 82 -4.23 -1.72 -3.70
N GLU A 83 -5.09 -1.73 -2.70
CA GLU A 83 -6.54 -1.58 -2.82
C GLU A 83 -7.10 -0.73 -1.67
N MET A 84 -8.20 -0.04 -1.92
CA MET A 84 -8.90 0.75 -0.93
C MET A 84 -9.88 -0.13 -0.15
N ASP A 85 -10.03 0.12 1.16
CA ASP A 85 -11.05 -0.53 1.98
C ASP A 85 -12.44 -0.36 1.33
N PRO A 86 -13.26 -1.43 1.23
CA PRO A 86 -14.59 -1.36 0.63
C PRO A 86 -15.49 -0.25 1.20
N GLY A 87 -15.42 -0.01 2.51
CA GLY A 87 -16.21 1.04 3.17
C GLY A 87 -15.73 2.44 2.80
N ASP A 88 -14.41 2.66 2.78
CA ASP A 88 -13.84 3.92 2.29
C ASP A 88 -14.13 4.16 0.81
N PHE A 89 -14.05 3.11 0.00
CA PHE A 89 -14.32 3.18 -1.43
C PHE A 89 -15.78 3.59 -1.69
N GLU A 90 -16.73 3.00 -0.98
CA GLU A 90 -18.15 3.37 -1.03
C GLU A 90 -18.40 4.80 -0.55
N ALA A 91 -17.78 5.19 0.58
CA ALA A 91 -17.90 6.55 1.11
C ALA A 91 -17.35 7.60 0.13
N LEU A 92 -16.19 7.34 -0.46
CA LEU A 92 -15.57 8.22 -1.43
C LEU A 92 -16.36 8.32 -2.73
N ALA A 93 -16.87 7.19 -3.26
CA ALA A 93 -17.76 7.20 -4.41
C ALA A 93 -19.02 8.05 -4.14
N GLY A 94 -19.59 7.97 -2.94
CA GLY A 94 -20.70 8.83 -2.51
C GLY A 94 -20.35 10.32 -2.51
N LEU A 95 -19.18 10.70 -2.01
CA LEU A 95 -18.70 12.10 -2.01
C LEU A 95 -18.42 12.64 -3.41
N LEU A 96 -17.81 11.82 -4.27
CA LEU A 96 -17.56 12.17 -5.67
C LEU A 96 -18.87 12.38 -6.42
N ARG A 97 -19.84 11.48 -6.24
CA ARG A 97 -21.18 11.62 -6.82
C ARG A 97 -21.86 12.92 -6.40
N GLN A 98 -21.79 13.26 -5.11
CA GLN A 98 -22.42 14.47 -4.61
C GLN A 98 -21.75 15.76 -5.12
N SER A 99 -20.44 15.72 -5.34
CA SER A 99 -19.67 16.91 -5.77
C SER A 99 -19.69 17.09 -7.28
N GLU A 100 -19.59 16.00 -8.04
CA GLU A 100 -19.28 16.02 -9.47
C GLU A 100 -20.36 15.33 -10.33
N GLY A 101 -21.40 14.77 -9.70
CA GLY A 101 -22.42 13.96 -10.36
C GLY A 101 -21.95 12.54 -10.71
N ASP A 102 -22.81 11.78 -11.40
CA ASP A 102 -22.46 10.44 -11.89
C ASP A 102 -21.81 10.54 -13.28
N ALA A 103 -20.57 11.02 -13.30
CA ALA A 103 -19.84 11.32 -14.52
C ALA A 103 -19.26 10.06 -15.20
N ASP A 104 -19.08 10.14 -16.54
CA ASP A 104 -18.28 9.18 -17.30
C ASP A 104 -16.86 9.11 -16.73
N THR A 105 -16.53 7.95 -16.17
CA THR A 105 -15.31 7.71 -15.39
C THR A 105 -14.50 6.59 -16.03
N TRP A 106 -13.20 6.80 -16.10
CA TRP A 106 -12.24 5.78 -16.46
C TRP A 106 -11.70 5.11 -15.20
N PHE A 107 -11.46 3.81 -15.30
CA PHE A 107 -10.86 3.00 -14.24
C PHE A 107 -9.67 2.24 -14.82
N ALA A 108 -8.56 2.23 -14.11
CA ALA A 108 -7.40 1.41 -14.45
C ALA A 108 -7.13 0.39 -13.35
N VAL A 109 -7.05 -0.88 -13.74
CA VAL A 109 -6.78 -2.03 -12.85
C VAL A 109 -5.47 -2.66 -13.30
N TRP A 110 -4.54 -2.87 -12.38
CA TRP A 110 -3.22 -3.44 -12.70
C TRP A 110 -3.36 -4.86 -13.27
N ASP A 111 -2.65 -5.16 -14.37
CA ASP A 111 -2.75 -6.47 -15.04
C ASP A 111 -1.95 -7.59 -14.35
N GLY A 112 -1.17 -7.25 -13.33
CA GLY A 112 -0.29 -8.17 -12.59
C GLY A 112 -0.85 -8.73 -11.29
N PHE A 113 -2.12 -8.46 -10.92
CA PHE A 113 -2.76 -8.99 -9.70
C PHE A 113 -2.88 -10.52 -9.61
N GLY A 114 -2.24 -11.29 -10.50
CA GLY A 114 -2.13 -12.74 -10.37
C GLY A 114 -3.50 -13.40 -10.32
N TRP A 115 -4.14 -13.49 -11.47
CA TRP A 115 -5.48 -14.02 -11.67
C TRP A 115 -5.59 -15.49 -11.19
N MET A 116 -5.91 -15.68 -9.91
CA MET A 116 -5.89 -17.00 -9.27
C MET A 116 -7.04 -17.90 -9.77
N PRO A 117 -6.89 -19.24 -9.72
CA PRO A 117 -7.90 -20.21 -10.14
C PRO A 117 -9.26 -20.12 -9.44
N GLU A 118 -9.34 -19.41 -8.31
CA GLU A 118 -10.56 -19.12 -7.56
C GLU A 118 -10.71 -17.61 -7.37
N SER A 119 -11.55 -16.99 -8.20
CA SER A 119 -11.78 -15.54 -8.14
C SER A 119 -13.25 -15.20 -8.43
N LYS A 120 -13.71 -14.09 -7.84
CA LYS A 120 -15.03 -13.52 -8.09
C LYS A 120 -14.97 -12.65 -9.35
N THR A 121 -15.90 -12.84 -10.26
CA THR A 121 -16.03 -12.05 -11.49
C THR A 121 -16.66 -10.67 -11.23
N LEU A 122 -16.64 -9.75 -12.22
CA LEU A 122 -17.33 -8.44 -12.19
C LEU A 122 -18.82 -8.51 -11.84
N THR A 123 -19.47 -9.66 -12.08
CA THR A 123 -20.88 -9.88 -11.73
C THR A 123 -21.07 -10.46 -10.32
N GLY A 124 -20.00 -10.63 -9.55
CA GLY A 124 -20.02 -11.20 -8.20
C GLY A 124 -20.07 -12.72 -8.14
N GLU A 125 -20.08 -13.41 -9.27
CA GLU A 125 -20.09 -14.87 -9.32
C GLU A 125 -18.71 -15.46 -9.02
N MET A 126 -18.66 -16.45 -8.12
CA MET A 126 -17.48 -17.30 -7.91
C MET A 126 -17.31 -18.24 -9.12
N LYS A 127 -16.18 -18.16 -9.82
CA LYS A 127 -15.86 -19.12 -10.90
C LYS A 127 -14.56 -19.88 -10.59
N ARG A 128 -14.61 -21.20 -10.79
CA ARG A 128 -13.43 -22.09 -10.82
C ARG A 128 -13.09 -22.38 -12.28
N GLY A 129 -11.86 -22.09 -12.71
CA GLY A 129 -11.41 -22.41 -14.06
C GLY A 129 -10.12 -21.70 -14.47
N PRO A 130 -9.58 -21.97 -15.67
CA PRO A 130 -8.44 -21.23 -16.21
C PRO A 130 -8.73 -19.72 -16.24
N VAL A 131 -7.68 -18.93 -16.03
CA VAL A 131 -7.61 -17.46 -15.87
C VAL A 131 -8.54 -16.66 -16.82
N ASP A 132 -8.77 -17.21 -18.01
CA ASP A 132 -9.54 -16.63 -19.11
C ASP A 132 -11.02 -16.30 -18.77
N ASN A 133 -11.56 -16.80 -17.65
CA ASN A 133 -12.97 -16.63 -17.26
C ASN A 133 -13.23 -15.67 -16.09
N VAL A 134 -12.18 -15.04 -15.54
CA VAL A 134 -12.29 -14.12 -14.40
C VAL A 134 -12.55 -12.70 -14.90
N VAL A 135 -11.71 -12.26 -15.83
CA VAL A 135 -11.82 -11.00 -16.55
C VAL A 135 -12.50 -11.29 -17.90
N PRO A 136 -13.56 -10.57 -18.29
CA PRO A 136 -14.20 -10.80 -19.58
C PRO A 136 -13.19 -10.74 -20.73
N ASN A 137 -13.29 -11.66 -21.71
CA ASN A 137 -12.35 -11.71 -22.85
C ASN A 137 -12.19 -10.35 -23.55
N ALA A 138 -13.25 -9.56 -23.62
CA ALA A 138 -13.19 -8.19 -24.16
C ALA A 138 -12.23 -7.26 -23.40
N VAL A 139 -12.08 -7.42 -22.08
CA VAL A 139 -11.17 -6.64 -21.23
C VAL A 139 -9.73 -7.10 -21.40
N TRP A 140 -9.48 -8.41 -21.53
CA TRP A 140 -8.14 -8.96 -21.83
C TRP A 140 -7.51 -8.37 -23.09
N HIS A 141 -8.35 -8.14 -24.09
CA HIS A 141 -7.97 -7.58 -25.40
C HIS A 141 -8.23 -6.06 -25.50
N ALA A 142 -8.63 -5.40 -24.41
CA ALA A 142 -8.85 -3.96 -24.40
C ALA A 142 -7.52 -3.18 -24.48
N PRO A 143 -7.56 -1.91 -24.93
CA PRO A 143 -6.43 -1.00 -24.82
C PRO A 143 -5.92 -0.90 -23.38
N ARG A 144 -4.59 -0.87 -23.22
CA ARG A 144 -3.92 -0.73 -21.92
C ARG A 144 -3.45 0.69 -21.69
N VAL A 145 -3.51 1.14 -20.43
CA VAL A 145 -2.75 2.32 -19.99
C VAL A 145 -1.39 1.84 -19.50
N ARG A 146 -0.32 2.44 -20.04
CA ARG A 146 1.05 2.13 -19.64
C ARG A 146 1.59 3.24 -18.76
N LEU A 147 1.92 2.90 -17.53
CA LEU A 147 2.70 3.74 -16.63
C LEU A 147 4.14 3.20 -16.53
N PRO A 148 5.10 3.98 -16.00
CA PRO A 148 6.45 3.45 -15.75
C PRO A 148 6.37 2.13 -14.97
N ALA A 149 6.97 1.07 -15.51
CA ALA A 149 7.04 -0.28 -14.94
C ALA A 149 5.72 -1.06 -14.76
N ARG A 150 4.56 -0.56 -15.22
CA ARG A 150 3.25 -1.20 -15.01
C ARG A 150 2.29 -1.00 -16.19
N ASP A 151 1.51 -2.03 -16.51
CA ASP A 151 0.44 -2.00 -17.50
C ASP A 151 -0.92 -2.20 -16.79
N TYR A 152 -1.95 -1.47 -17.23
CA TYR A 152 -3.28 -1.48 -16.62
C TYR A 152 -4.36 -1.75 -17.66
N PHE A 153 -5.37 -2.55 -17.29
CA PHE A 153 -6.62 -2.65 -18.02
C PHE A 153 -7.41 -1.36 -17.87
N LEU A 154 -7.87 -0.79 -18.99
CA LEU A 154 -8.70 0.40 -18.99
C LEU A 154 -10.17 0.02 -19.13
N LEU A 155 -10.98 0.43 -18.15
CA LEU A 155 -12.42 0.21 -18.09
C LEU A 155 -13.14 1.56 -18.06
N GLN A 156 -14.36 1.60 -18.59
CA GLN A 156 -15.23 2.77 -18.53
C GLN A 156 -16.51 2.43 -17.78
N GLY A 157 -16.97 3.35 -16.95
CA GLY A 157 -18.24 3.23 -16.25
C GLY A 157 -18.63 4.56 -15.61
N THR A 158 -19.49 4.48 -14.60
CA THR A 158 -19.88 5.62 -13.79
C THR A 158 -19.35 5.45 -12.36
N VAL A 159 -19.40 6.51 -11.55
CA VAL A 159 -18.96 6.45 -10.15
C VAL A 159 -19.81 5.45 -9.37
N ASP A 160 -21.11 5.38 -9.63
CA ASP A 160 -21.98 4.35 -9.06
C ASP A 160 -21.59 2.93 -9.48
N GLY A 161 -21.24 2.77 -10.76
CA GLY A 161 -20.77 1.50 -11.30
C GLY A 161 -19.50 1.01 -10.60
N ALA A 162 -18.68 1.94 -10.11
CA ALA A 162 -17.42 1.66 -9.44
C ALA A 162 -17.62 0.77 -8.19
N VAL A 163 -18.70 0.96 -7.43
CA VAL A 163 -19.00 0.17 -6.21
C VAL A 163 -19.10 -1.33 -6.50
N SER A 164 -19.33 -1.73 -7.75
CA SER A 164 -19.28 -3.15 -8.12
C SER A 164 -17.89 -3.77 -7.93
N PHE A 165 -16.81 -2.97 -7.99
CA PHE A 165 -15.44 -3.45 -7.77
C PHE A 165 -15.19 -3.88 -6.32
N SER A 166 -15.84 -3.27 -5.32
CA SER A 166 -15.67 -3.70 -3.93
C SER A 166 -16.21 -5.11 -3.66
N LYS A 167 -16.91 -5.70 -4.63
CA LYS A 167 -17.55 -7.02 -4.55
C LYS A 167 -16.79 -8.10 -5.31
N VAL A 168 -15.71 -7.74 -6.02
CA VAL A 168 -14.89 -8.68 -6.80
C VAL A 168 -13.58 -8.99 -6.09
N SER A 169 -12.94 -10.10 -6.46
CA SER A 169 -11.73 -10.55 -5.77
C SER A 169 -10.44 -9.92 -6.31
N TRP A 170 -10.54 -8.86 -7.11
CA TRP A 170 -9.39 -8.16 -7.72
C TRP A 170 -9.16 -6.81 -7.06
N GLY A 171 -9.90 -6.52 -5.99
CA GLY A 171 -9.88 -5.26 -5.27
C GLY A 171 -10.53 -4.10 -6.03
N THR A 172 -10.30 -2.91 -5.50
CA THR A 172 -10.74 -1.65 -6.12
C THR A 172 -9.79 -1.23 -7.25
N PRO A 173 -10.24 -0.45 -8.25
CA PRO A 173 -9.35 0.07 -9.28
C PRO A 173 -8.20 0.89 -8.70
N ASN A 174 -6.99 0.70 -9.22
CA ASN A 174 -5.80 1.44 -8.79
C ASN A 174 -5.88 2.92 -9.18
N LEU A 175 -6.46 3.21 -10.34
CA LEU A 175 -6.63 4.58 -10.83
C LEU A 175 -8.05 4.79 -11.29
N TRP A 176 -8.57 5.99 -11.06
CA TRP A 176 -9.84 6.43 -11.61
C TRP A 176 -9.85 7.94 -11.76
N TRP A 177 -10.47 8.40 -12.85
CA TRP A 177 -10.54 9.81 -13.17
C TRP A 177 -11.75 10.09 -14.06
N ASN A 178 -12.30 11.28 -13.94
CA ASN A 178 -13.36 11.71 -14.84
C ASN A 178 -12.80 12.05 -16.23
N ARG A 179 -13.64 11.97 -17.28
CA ARG A 179 -13.24 12.36 -18.66
C ARG A 179 -12.89 13.85 -18.84
N GLY A 180 -12.96 14.66 -17.79
CA GLY A 180 -12.69 16.11 -17.78
C GLY A 180 -11.58 16.50 -16.79
N PRO A 181 -11.43 17.80 -16.47
CA PRO A 181 -10.42 18.29 -15.53
C PRO A 181 -10.84 18.20 -14.05
N GLY A 182 -11.78 17.32 -13.69
CA GLY A 182 -12.43 17.38 -12.37
C GLY A 182 -11.57 16.79 -11.26
N TRP A 183 -11.17 15.53 -11.42
CA TRP A 183 -10.43 14.81 -10.37
C TRP A 183 -9.73 13.57 -10.92
N CYS A 184 -8.71 13.12 -10.19
CA CYS A 184 -8.06 11.84 -10.41
C CYS A 184 -7.59 11.27 -9.08
N LEU A 185 -7.77 9.97 -8.92
CA LEU A 185 -7.34 9.24 -7.74
C LEU A 185 -6.37 8.13 -8.12
N ALA A 186 -5.42 7.88 -7.23
CA ALA A 186 -4.42 6.83 -7.35
C ALA A 186 -4.19 6.09 -6.03
N THR A 187 -4.44 4.78 -6.06
CA THR A 187 -4.03 3.78 -5.08
C THR A 187 -2.93 2.95 -5.73
N GLU A 188 -1.69 3.28 -5.41
CA GLU A 188 -0.52 2.54 -5.89
C GLU A 188 -0.49 1.15 -5.27
N ILE A 189 -0.01 0.15 -6.01
CA ILE A 189 -0.09 -1.26 -5.60
C ILE A 189 0.70 -1.58 -4.34
N ASP A 190 1.71 -0.78 -4.00
CA ASP A 190 2.57 -0.94 -2.83
C ASP A 190 2.12 -0.04 -1.66
N PHE A 191 1.05 0.76 -1.83
CA PHE A 191 0.60 1.72 -0.82
C PHE A 191 -0.65 1.25 -0.10
N CYS A 192 -0.70 1.51 1.21
CA CYS A 192 -1.90 1.38 2.03
C CYS A 192 -2.68 2.69 2.19
N TRP A 193 -2.65 3.51 1.15
CA TRP A 193 -3.36 4.78 1.11
C TRP A 193 -3.65 5.17 -0.33
N THR A 194 -4.46 6.20 -0.45
CA THR A 194 -4.94 6.69 -1.71
C THR A 194 -4.73 8.19 -1.83
N TYR A 195 -4.21 8.65 -2.97
CA TYR A 195 -4.13 10.08 -3.29
C TYR A 195 -5.30 10.50 -4.16
N LEU A 196 -5.90 11.64 -3.86
CA LEU A 196 -6.92 12.29 -4.68
C LEU A 196 -6.44 13.69 -5.05
N GLY A 197 -6.41 14.01 -6.34
CA GLY A 197 -6.29 15.36 -6.85
C GLY A 197 -7.63 15.84 -7.40
N GLY A 198 -8.03 17.07 -7.08
CA GLY A 198 -9.30 17.62 -7.53
C GLY A 198 -9.48 19.11 -7.24
N SER A 199 -10.72 19.59 -7.31
CA SER A 199 -11.08 20.94 -6.89
C SER A 199 -10.86 21.15 -5.39
N LEU A 200 -10.63 22.40 -4.96
CA LEU A 200 -10.53 22.74 -3.53
C LEU A 200 -11.77 22.27 -2.75
N GLU A 201 -12.96 22.49 -3.32
CA GLU A 201 -14.23 22.08 -2.72
C GLU A 201 -14.31 20.57 -2.51
N LEU A 202 -13.95 19.76 -3.52
CA LEU A 202 -13.95 18.30 -3.40
C LEU A 202 -12.97 17.84 -2.30
N ILE A 203 -11.75 18.38 -2.31
CA ILE A 203 -10.71 17.99 -1.34
C ILE A 203 -11.13 18.37 0.08
N ASP A 204 -11.66 19.58 0.29
CA ASP A 204 -12.16 20.01 1.60
C ASP A 204 -13.28 19.10 2.10
N ARG A 205 -14.23 18.72 1.23
CA ARG A 205 -15.32 17.79 1.59
C ARG A 205 -14.79 16.41 1.99
N VAL A 206 -13.80 15.88 1.28
CA VAL A 206 -13.17 14.59 1.60
C VAL A 206 -12.44 14.66 2.94
N CYS A 207 -11.65 15.70 3.19
CA CYS A 207 -10.93 15.90 4.45
C CYS A 207 -11.84 16.15 5.66
N GLN A 208 -13.06 16.64 5.45
CA GLN A 208 -14.06 16.86 6.51
C GLN A 208 -14.96 15.64 6.77
N SER A 209 -14.87 14.59 5.95
CA SER A 209 -15.70 13.40 6.10
C SER A 209 -15.34 12.62 7.37
N SER A 210 -16.35 12.25 8.17
CA SER A 210 -16.18 11.34 9.31
C SER A 210 -16.07 9.87 8.92
N ASP A 211 -16.33 9.54 7.64
CA ASP A 211 -16.27 8.16 7.15
C ASP A 211 -14.88 7.80 6.61
N LEU A 212 -14.10 8.82 6.22
CA LEU A 212 -12.74 8.72 5.69
C LEU A 212 -11.72 9.26 6.70
N GLU A 213 -10.48 8.83 6.62
CA GLU A 213 -9.34 9.46 7.30
C GLU A 213 -8.44 10.12 6.25
N ALA A 214 -8.65 11.41 6.01
CA ALA A 214 -8.01 12.11 4.90
C ALA A 214 -7.37 13.43 5.33
N TYR A 215 -6.17 13.69 4.84
CA TYR A 215 -5.39 14.89 5.15
C TYR A 215 -5.00 15.64 3.87
N PRO A 216 -5.04 16.99 3.88
CA PRO A 216 -4.58 17.77 2.74
C PRO A 216 -3.08 17.59 2.55
N VAL A 217 -2.66 17.49 1.30
CA VAL A 217 -1.25 17.39 0.88
C VAL A 217 -1.00 18.24 -0.36
N THR A 218 0.24 18.38 -0.76
CA THR A 218 0.64 18.99 -2.04
C THR A 218 1.21 17.96 -2.99
N ALA A 219 1.14 18.22 -4.29
CA ALA A 219 1.78 17.35 -5.29
C ALA A 219 3.32 17.22 -5.11
N GLN A 220 3.93 18.12 -4.35
CA GLN A 220 5.37 18.13 -4.09
C GLN A 220 5.74 17.45 -2.77
N ASP A 221 4.76 17.09 -1.93
CA ASP A 221 5.03 16.44 -0.66
C ASP A 221 5.73 15.10 -0.92
N GLU A 222 6.86 14.93 -0.25
CA GLU A 222 7.70 13.75 -0.35
C GLU A 222 7.29 12.71 0.68
N TYR A 223 7.55 11.45 0.37
CA TYR A 223 7.39 10.36 1.31
C TYR A 223 8.21 10.61 2.58
N GLU A 224 7.61 10.26 3.73
CA GLU A 224 8.37 10.19 4.98
C GLU A 224 9.51 9.17 4.84
N GLU A 225 10.72 9.64 5.16
CA GLU A 225 11.91 8.80 5.25
C GLU A 225 11.86 7.92 6.50
N MET A 226 12.69 6.88 6.51
CA MET A 226 12.80 6.01 7.67
C MET A 226 13.27 6.80 8.90
N PRO A 227 12.61 6.64 10.08
CA PRO A 227 13.07 7.29 11.30
C PRO A 227 14.51 6.91 11.62
N GLN A 228 15.32 7.89 12.05
CA GLN A 228 16.76 7.68 12.30
C GLN A 228 17.04 6.50 13.24
N TRP A 229 16.23 6.33 14.29
CA TRP A 229 16.42 5.21 15.23
C TRP A 229 16.32 3.84 14.56
N LEU A 230 15.45 3.72 13.53
CA LEU A 230 15.24 2.47 12.82
C LEU A 230 16.36 2.24 11.79
N GLU A 231 16.86 3.31 11.18
CA GLU A 231 18.06 3.27 10.35
C GLU A 231 19.29 2.80 11.14
N ASP A 232 19.55 3.45 12.28
CA ASP A 232 20.65 3.11 13.18
C ASP A 232 20.53 1.66 13.68
N TYR A 233 19.31 1.23 13.98
CA TYR A 233 19.04 -0.13 14.42
C TYR A 233 19.31 -1.15 13.30
N LEU A 234 18.83 -0.89 12.08
CA LEU A 234 19.10 -1.73 10.90
C LEU A 234 20.59 -1.85 10.61
N GLU A 235 21.34 -0.76 10.64
CA GLU A 235 22.79 -0.79 10.45
C GLU A 235 23.48 -1.64 11.54
N SER A 236 23.05 -1.53 12.79
CA SER A 236 23.58 -2.37 13.88
C SER A 236 23.32 -3.87 13.66
N LEU A 237 22.13 -4.23 13.16
CA LEU A 237 21.77 -5.62 12.85
C LEU A 237 22.58 -6.17 11.67
N VAL A 238 22.83 -5.34 10.66
CA VAL A 238 23.69 -5.68 9.51
C VAL A 238 25.11 -5.99 10.01
N ASP A 239 25.66 -5.16 10.88
CA ASP A 239 26.99 -5.37 11.46
C ASP A 239 27.06 -6.65 12.30
N GLU A 240 26.06 -6.89 13.16
CA GLU A 240 25.95 -8.12 13.95
C GLU A 240 25.88 -9.37 13.04
N PHE A 241 25.01 -9.33 12.03
CA PHE A 241 24.84 -10.45 11.10
C PHE A 241 26.11 -10.71 10.29
N LEU A 242 26.82 -9.67 9.86
CA LEU A 242 28.09 -9.81 9.16
C LEU A 242 29.16 -10.47 10.04
N ALA A 243 29.21 -10.13 11.32
CA ALA A 243 30.15 -10.69 12.28
C ALA A 243 29.83 -12.15 12.66
N HIS A 244 28.56 -12.47 12.92
CA HIS A 244 28.16 -13.73 13.55
C HIS A 244 27.42 -14.69 12.64
N LYS A 245 27.04 -14.26 11.43
CA LYS A 245 26.19 -15.01 10.47
C LYS A 245 24.80 -15.35 11.01
N HIS A 246 24.40 -14.71 12.09
CA HIS A 246 23.07 -14.71 12.66
C HIS A 246 22.89 -13.44 13.49
N CYS A 247 21.64 -13.03 13.68
CA CYS A 247 21.25 -11.94 14.57
C CYS A 247 19.81 -12.15 15.04
N VAL A 248 19.40 -11.41 16.07
CA VAL A 248 18.01 -11.37 16.53
C VAL A 248 17.46 -9.98 16.27
N VAL A 249 16.43 -9.91 15.42
CA VAL A 249 15.64 -8.70 15.22
C VAL A 249 14.61 -8.64 16.33
N SER A 250 14.58 -7.53 17.08
CA SER A 250 13.69 -7.29 18.21
C SER A 250 13.04 -5.93 18.05
N THR A 251 11.71 -5.91 17.99
CA THR A 251 10.90 -4.69 17.80
C THR A 251 9.80 -4.61 18.84
N SER A 252 9.07 -3.49 18.87
CA SER A 252 7.88 -3.36 19.70
C SER A 252 6.73 -4.30 19.32
N ARG A 253 6.75 -4.87 18.10
CA ARG A 253 5.72 -5.80 17.59
C ARG A 253 6.13 -7.28 17.65
N GLY A 254 7.36 -7.59 18.05
CA GLY A 254 7.84 -8.96 18.22
C GLY A 254 9.30 -9.16 17.81
N ASN A 255 9.75 -10.41 17.78
CA ASN A 255 11.11 -10.76 17.41
C ASN A 255 11.17 -11.71 16.20
N ALA A 256 12.31 -11.71 15.51
CA ALA A 256 12.69 -12.73 14.56
C ALA A 256 14.16 -13.13 14.71
N LYS A 257 14.43 -14.42 14.59
CA LYS A 257 15.79 -14.95 14.51
C LYS A 257 16.18 -15.06 13.05
N VAL A 258 17.28 -14.44 12.67
CA VAL A 258 17.80 -14.46 11.30
C VAL A 258 19.15 -15.18 11.30
N SER A 259 19.36 -16.08 10.35
CA SER A 259 20.59 -16.88 10.26
C SER A 259 20.96 -17.16 8.80
N LEU A 260 22.26 -17.30 8.55
CA LEU A 260 22.79 -17.72 7.26
C LEU A 260 22.82 -19.25 7.17
N SER A 261 22.29 -19.79 6.09
CA SER A 261 22.50 -21.17 5.67
C SER A 261 23.04 -21.24 4.25
N TRP A 262 23.47 -22.43 3.82
CA TRP A 262 23.96 -22.66 2.46
C TRP A 262 23.03 -23.61 1.74
N SER A 263 22.66 -23.25 0.51
CA SER A 263 21.90 -24.08 -0.41
C SER A 263 22.69 -24.30 -1.70
N LEU A 264 22.20 -25.20 -2.57
CA LEU A 264 22.77 -25.40 -3.91
C LEU A 264 22.69 -24.14 -4.78
N ALA A 265 21.78 -23.20 -4.47
CA ALA A 265 21.63 -21.93 -5.17
C ALA A 265 22.58 -20.83 -4.63
N GLY A 266 23.30 -21.08 -3.53
CA GLY A 266 24.18 -20.11 -2.88
C GLY A 266 23.86 -19.87 -1.41
N PRO A 267 24.46 -18.83 -0.79
CA PRO A 267 24.15 -18.45 0.57
C PRO A 267 22.69 -17.96 0.68
N THR A 268 21.96 -18.48 1.65
CA THR A 268 20.54 -18.18 1.88
C THR A 268 20.37 -17.61 3.27
N MET A 269 19.83 -16.40 3.38
CA MET A 269 19.35 -15.89 4.66
C MET A 269 17.99 -16.50 4.96
N GLN A 270 17.85 -17.07 6.15
CA GLN A 270 16.60 -17.64 6.64
C GLN A 270 16.22 -16.96 7.94
N TRP A 271 14.92 -16.76 8.14
CA TRP A 271 14.42 -16.20 9.39
C TRP A 271 13.18 -16.91 9.89
N ARG A 272 12.96 -16.81 11.20
CA ARG A 272 11.75 -17.26 11.89
C ARG A 272 11.32 -16.20 12.89
N THR A 273 10.07 -15.79 12.79
CA THR A 273 9.41 -14.88 13.73
C THR A 273 8.90 -15.65 14.94
N ASP A 274 8.61 -14.93 16.03
CA ASP A 274 7.97 -15.51 17.23
C ASP A 274 6.56 -16.07 16.94
N THR A 275 5.89 -15.56 15.91
CA THR A 275 4.59 -16.05 15.42
C THR A 275 4.72 -17.26 14.48
N MET A 276 5.91 -17.85 14.39
CA MET A 276 6.23 -19.02 13.56
C MET A 276 6.16 -18.79 12.04
N ALA A 277 5.93 -17.56 11.58
CA ALA A 277 6.16 -17.20 10.18
C ALA A 277 7.65 -17.29 9.87
N SER A 278 7.99 -17.83 8.70
CA SER A 278 9.38 -18.04 8.29
C SER A 278 9.56 -17.77 6.81
N GLY A 279 10.75 -17.30 6.42
CA GLY A 279 11.09 -17.05 5.04
C GLY A 279 12.55 -17.34 4.76
N GLY A 280 12.91 -17.28 3.48
CA GLY A 280 14.29 -17.46 3.04
C GLY A 280 14.55 -16.76 1.72
N MET A 281 15.67 -16.04 1.65
CA MET A 281 16.12 -15.36 0.44
C MET A 281 17.57 -15.73 0.11
N VAL A 282 17.80 -16.10 -1.14
CA VAL A 282 19.15 -16.30 -1.67
C VAL A 282 19.79 -14.93 -1.85
N ILE A 283 20.98 -14.74 -1.30
CA ILE A 283 21.72 -13.49 -1.41
C ILE A 283 22.94 -13.66 -2.33
N PRO A 284 23.40 -12.59 -3.02
CA PRO A 284 24.62 -12.63 -3.80
C PRO A 284 25.80 -13.14 -2.95
N GLY A 285 26.76 -13.83 -3.57
CA GLY A 285 28.01 -14.20 -2.89
C GLY A 285 28.82 -12.96 -2.43
N VAL A 286 29.80 -13.19 -1.55
CA VAL A 286 30.67 -12.18 -0.91
C VAL A 286 31.21 -11.20 -1.96
N SER A 287 30.56 -10.05 -2.05
CA SER A 287 30.81 -8.97 -3.02
C SER A 287 30.46 -7.62 -2.38
N SER A 288 30.77 -6.51 -3.05
CA SER A 288 30.36 -5.17 -2.58
C SER A 288 28.84 -5.00 -2.46
N GLN A 289 28.05 -5.86 -3.10
CA GLN A 289 26.58 -5.87 -3.00
C GLN A 289 26.06 -6.68 -1.81
N PHE A 290 26.93 -7.42 -1.11
CA PHE A 290 26.53 -8.33 -0.03
C PHE A 290 25.93 -7.62 1.18
N ARG A 291 26.56 -6.53 1.65
CA ARG A 291 26.03 -5.71 2.76
C ARG A 291 24.65 -5.17 2.43
N ARG A 292 24.48 -4.64 1.21
CA ARG A 292 23.21 -4.08 0.74
C ARG A 292 22.11 -5.15 0.64
N ALA A 293 22.45 -6.37 0.23
CA ALA A 293 21.51 -7.47 0.21
C ALA A 293 21.05 -7.86 1.63
N ILE A 294 21.98 -7.94 2.59
CA ILE A 294 21.65 -8.20 4.01
C ILE A 294 20.75 -7.08 4.57
N TYR A 295 21.09 -5.83 4.29
CA TYR A 295 20.28 -4.68 4.68
C TYR A 295 18.84 -4.82 4.16
N GLY A 296 18.68 -5.14 2.88
CA GLY A 296 17.36 -5.36 2.27
C GLY A 296 16.57 -6.47 2.98
N VAL A 297 17.17 -7.65 3.18
CA VAL A 297 16.54 -8.77 3.89
C VAL A 297 16.10 -8.36 5.29
N LEU A 298 16.97 -7.69 6.06
CA LEU A 298 16.67 -7.29 7.43
C LEU A 298 15.57 -6.23 7.49
N SER A 299 15.54 -5.30 6.54
CA SER A 299 14.44 -4.34 6.37
C SER A 299 13.11 -5.07 6.11
N ASP A 300 13.10 -6.07 5.21
CA ASP A 300 11.91 -6.86 4.92
C ASP A 300 11.45 -7.69 6.13
N VAL A 301 12.40 -8.26 6.89
CA VAL A 301 12.10 -8.99 8.13
C VAL A 301 11.46 -8.06 9.17
N ILE A 302 11.97 -6.82 9.33
CA ILE A 302 11.33 -5.83 10.20
C ILE A 302 9.92 -5.52 9.72
N GLY A 303 9.73 -5.32 8.41
CA GLY A 303 8.41 -5.17 7.79
C GLY A 303 7.47 -6.30 8.20
N GLN A 304 7.91 -7.56 8.05
CA GLN A 304 7.09 -8.74 8.40
C GLN A 304 6.76 -8.83 9.88
N ILE A 305 7.70 -8.51 10.78
CA ILE A 305 7.42 -8.46 12.23
C ILE A 305 6.40 -7.36 12.53
N ALA A 306 6.53 -6.24 11.84
CA ALA A 306 5.62 -5.11 11.97
C ALA A 306 4.27 -5.32 11.27
N GLY A 307 4.09 -6.45 10.54
CA GLY A 307 2.86 -6.85 9.86
C GLY A 307 2.74 -6.42 8.38
N TYR A 308 3.79 -5.78 7.84
CA TYR A 308 3.91 -5.40 6.43
C TYR A 308 4.56 -6.51 5.62
N ALA A 309 3.79 -7.18 4.78
CA ALA A 309 4.37 -7.82 3.61
C ALA A 309 4.57 -6.74 2.54
N GLY A 310 5.82 -6.30 2.37
CA GLY A 310 6.24 -5.57 1.17
C GLY A 310 6.39 -6.49 -0.03
#